data_AF-A0A933X8P0-F1
#
_entry.id   AF-A0A933X8P0-F1
#
_cell.length_a   1.000
_cell.length_b   1.000
_cell.length_c   1.000
_cell.angle_alpha   90.00
_cell.angle_beta   90.00
_cell.angle_gamma   90.00
#
_symmetry.space_group_name_H-M   'P 1'
#
loop_
_entity.id
_entity.type
_entity.pdbx_description
1 polymer ?
#
loop_
_entity_poly.entity_id
_entity_poly.type
_entity_poly.pdbx_seq_one_letter_code
_entity_poly.pdbx_strand_id
1 'polypeptide(L)'
;MTPDKTSPTPGPYRPKRTPKTAPKGGKGKADASGERITGAGLVRIANESQIAAVPLHYYAERSKWYGPNGQNGFAHLSDSQAKSLVAEYGFNKSVKDGQGNTAAERAMLWLHQNRAVAYAGPLAGYPAGCHELEGARVLVTESPRLITPAPGPCPTIRRLVETMLQEESHDQAAHFYLWASESFASFWRRMTQAPPVAVPPLSGAGHLRPAMLRQDGTG
;
A
#
# COMPACT_ATOMS: atom_id res chain seq x y z
N MET A 1 -34.85 44.75 48.29
CA MET A 1 -35.52 43.87 47.32
C MET A 1 -35.46 44.54 45.96
N THR A 2 -34.51 44.09 45.13
CA THR A 2 -34.53 44.08 43.66
C THR A 2 -33.23 43.42 43.20
N PRO A 3 -33.28 42.27 42.52
CA PRO A 3 -32.14 41.73 41.78
C PRO A 3 -32.20 42.25 40.35
N ASP A 4 -31.12 42.84 39.84
CA ASP A 4 -30.94 42.99 38.39
C ASP A 4 -29.78 42.09 37.95
N LYS A 5 -30.14 40.98 37.31
CA LYS A 5 -29.24 40.02 36.68
C LYS A 5 -29.42 40.19 35.18
N THR A 6 -28.46 40.81 34.52
CA THR A 6 -28.26 40.63 33.07
C THR A 6 -26.82 40.27 32.80
N SER A 7 -26.52 38.98 32.93
CA SER A 7 -25.34 38.35 32.34
C SER A 7 -25.64 38.03 30.87
N PRO A 8 -24.85 38.50 29.88
CA PRO A 8 -25.04 38.12 28.49
C PRO A 8 -24.60 36.67 28.26
N THR A 9 -25.49 35.91 27.62
CA THR A 9 -25.29 34.53 27.17
C THR A 9 -24.12 34.46 26.18
N PRO A 10 -23.11 33.58 26.36
CA PRO A 10 -22.06 33.41 25.37
C PRO A 10 -22.60 32.64 24.16
N GLY A 11 -22.69 33.31 23.01
CA GLY A 11 -22.97 32.66 21.73
C GLY A 11 -21.89 31.64 21.34
N PRO A 12 -22.19 30.71 20.41
CA PRO A 12 -21.28 29.62 20.07
C PRO A 12 -19.95 30.17 19.53
N TYR A 13 -18.86 29.70 20.14
CA TYR A 13 -17.49 30.03 19.77
C TYR A 13 -17.23 29.67 18.30
N ARG A 14 -16.99 30.68 17.46
CA ARG A 14 -16.54 30.52 16.08
C ARG A 14 -15.01 30.67 16.05
N PRO A 15 -14.23 29.60 15.83
CA PRO A 15 -12.78 29.71 15.80
C PRO A 15 -12.36 30.64 14.64
N LYS A 16 -11.56 31.65 14.96
CA LYS A 16 -10.96 32.55 13.96
C LYS A 16 -10.06 31.72 13.05
N ARG A 17 -10.39 31.66 11.75
CA ARG A 17 -9.49 31.14 10.71
C ARG A 17 -8.25 32.02 10.69
N THR A 18 -7.15 31.53 11.25
CA THR A 18 -5.83 32.07 10.94
C THR A 18 -5.52 31.76 9.47
N PRO A 19 -4.94 32.70 8.71
CA PRO A 19 -4.50 32.42 7.35
C PRO A 19 -3.38 31.38 7.43
N LYS A 20 -3.70 30.17 6.96
CA LYS A 20 -2.72 29.09 6.82
C LYS A 20 -1.72 29.53 5.77
N THR A 21 -0.52 29.87 6.20
CA THR A 21 0.62 30.20 5.34
C THR A 21 0.82 29.02 4.39
N ALA A 22 0.46 29.22 3.13
CA ALA A 22 0.67 28.22 2.09
C ALA A 22 2.18 27.90 2.03
N PRO A 23 2.60 26.63 1.99
CA PRO A 23 3.96 26.31 1.61
C PRO A 23 4.19 26.88 0.21
N LYS A 24 5.24 27.70 0.08
CA LYS A 24 5.64 28.34 -1.18
C LYS A 24 5.67 27.28 -2.26
N GLY A 25 4.75 27.37 -3.21
CA GLY A 25 4.73 26.52 -4.39
C GLY A 25 6.07 26.64 -5.10
N GLY A 26 6.82 25.55 -5.09
CA GLY A 26 7.90 25.37 -6.05
C GLY A 26 7.28 25.52 -7.42
N LYS A 27 7.66 26.57 -8.15
CA LYS A 27 7.32 26.71 -9.56
C LYS A 27 7.89 25.47 -10.25
N GLY A 28 7.04 24.48 -10.50
CA GLY A 28 7.37 23.43 -11.46
C GLY A 28 7.64 24.13 -12.77
N LYS A 29 8.91 24.14 -13.18
CA LYS A 29 9.28 24.46 -14.56
C LYS A 29 8.40 23.58 -15.45
N ALA A 30 7.62 24.21 -16.32
CA ALA A 30 6.99 23.50 -17.41
C ALA A 30 8.11 22.88 -18.24
N ASP A 31 8.21 21.54 -18.23
CA ASP A 31 9.13 20.85 -19.11
C ASP A 31 8.70 21.09 -20.55
N ALA A 32 9.40 22.03 -21.19
CA ALA A 32 9.55 22.07 -22.62
C ALA A 32 10.47 20.91 -23.04
N SER A 33 10.11 20.28 -24.17
CA SER A 33 10.96 19.40 -24.99
C SER A 33 11.50 18.09 -24.38
N GLY A 34 10.60 17.14 -24.08
CA GLY A 34 10.95 15.73 -23.91
C GLY A 34 9.83 14.85 -24.47
N GLU A 35 10.20 13.79 -25.19
CA GLU A 35 9.27 12.79 -25.72
C GLU A 35 8.46 12.17 -24.56
N ARG A 36 7.15 12.48 -24.50
CA ARG A 36 6.28 12.24 -23.34
C ARG A 36 5.84 10.80 -23.18
N ILE A 37 5.92 10.05 -24.27
CA ILE A 37 5.58 8.65 -24.37
C ILE A 37 6.85 7.98 -24.87
N THR A 38 7.30 6.91 -24.22
CA THR A 38 8.41 6.12 -24.77
C THR A 38 7.97 5.46 -26.08
N GLY A 39 8.91 5.01 -26.92
CA GLY A 39 8.56 4.18 -28.09
C GLY A 39 7.76 2.91 -27.76
N ALA A 40 7.70 2.52 -26.48
CA ALA A 40 6.91 1.41 -25.96
C ALA A 40 5.50 1.82 -25.43
N GLY A 41 5.08 3.07 -25.59
CA GLY A 41 3.75 3.54 -25.14
C GLY A 41 3.66 3.93 -23.65
N LEU A 42 4.78 4.00 -22.93
CA LEU A 42 4.79 4.32 -21.49
C LEU A 42 4.85 5.83 -21.25
N VAL A 43 4.05 6.31 -20.31
CA VAL A 43 4.04 7.73 -19.92
C VAL A 43 5.32 8.07 -19.17
N ARG A 44 5.99 9.16 -19.53
CA ARG A 44 7.14 9.69 -18.77
C ARG A 44 6.69 10.79 -17.80
N ILE A 45 7.29 10.80 -16.61
CA ILE A 45 7.07 11.83 -15.58
C ILE A 45 8.43 12.33 -15.10
N ALA A 46 8.63 13.64 -15.00
CA ALA A 46 9.89 14.21 -14.56
C ALA A 46 10.23 13.89 -13.09
N ASN A 47 9.21 13.77 -12.24
CA ASN A 47 9.35 13.48 -10.81
C ASN A 47 8.96 12.03 -10.47
N GLU A 48 9.59 11.05 -11.10
CA GLU A 48 9.30 9.61 -10.87
C GLU A 48 9.42 9.20 -9.40
N SER A 49 10.42 9.73 -8.68
CA SER A 49 10.61 9.43 -7.25
C SER A 49 9.44 9.92 -6.38
N GLN A 50 8.83 11.05 -6.72
CA GLN A 50 7.69 11.59 -5.96
C GLN A 50 6.42 10.78 -6.22
N ILE A 51 6.17 10.40 -7.48
CA ILE A 51 5.00 9.56 -7.81
C ILE A 51 5.16 8.13 -7.29
N ALA A 52 6.40 7.61 -7.24
CA ALA A 52 6.72 6.36 -6.59
C ALA A 52 6.52 6.41 -5.06
N ALA A 53 6.52 7.59 -4.42
CA ALA A 53 6.19 7.69 -3.00
C ALA A 53 4.68 7.62 -2.70
N VAL A 54 3.81 7.76 -3.71
CA VAL A 54 2.36 7.77 -3.52
C VAL A 54 1.85 6.35 -3.28
N PRO A 55 1.28 6.01 -2.11
CA PRO A 55 0.79 4.66 -1.79
C PRO A 55 -0.56 4.39 -2.47
N LEU A 56 -0.59 4.46 -3.81
CA LEU A 56 -1.77 4.26 -4.62
C LEU A 56 -1.53 3.11 -5.61
N HIS A 57 -2.49 2.18 -5.64
CA HIS A 57 -2.46 0.98 -6.46
C HIS A 57 -3.72 0.91 -7.32
N TYR A 58 -3.57 0.41 -8.54
CA TYR A 58 -4.68 0.26 -9.48
C TYR A 58 -5.03 -1.21 -9.66
N TYR A 59 -6.27 -1.58 -9.39
CA TYR A 59 -6.76 -2.92 -9.69
C TYR A 59 -7.41 -2.93 -11.07
N ALA A 60 -6.70 -3.47 -12.06
CA ALA A 60 -7.10 -3.41 -13.47
C ALA A 60 -8.43 -4.10 -13.77
N GLU A 61 -8.64 -5.30 -13.22
CA GLU A 61 -9.85 -6.10 -13.49
C GLU A 61 -11.13 -5.39 -13.04
N ARG A 62 -11.08 -4.65 -11.93
CA ARG A 62 -12.23 -3.90 -11.41
C ARG A 62 -12.22 -2.42 -11.75
N SER A 63 -11.16 -1.93 -12.42
CA SER A 63 -10.94 -0.51 -12.71
C SER A 63 -11.04 0.39 -11.48
N LYS A 64 -10.40 -0.02 -10.37
CA LYS A 64 -10.54 0.61 -9.06
C LYS A 64 -9.20 1.04 -8.46
N TRP A 65 -9.20 2.18 -7.79
CA TRP A 65 -8.03 2.67 -7.05
C TRP A 65 -8.09 2.25 -5.60
N TYR A 66 -6.94 1.89 -5.05
CA TYR A 66 -6.77 1.55 -3.64
C TYR A 66 -5.66 2.40 -3.05
N GLY A 67 -5.97 3.07 -1.95
CA GLY A 67 -5.01 3.86 -1.18
C GLY A 67 -5.15 3.61 0.33
N PRO A 68 -4.23 4.11 1.15
CA PRO A 68 -4.21 3.84 2.58
C PRO A 68 -5.44 4.45 3.27
N ASN A 69 -6.03 3.71 4.19
CA ASN A 69 -7.22 4.12 4.96
C ASN A 69 -6.91 4.69 6.36
N GLY A 70 -5.62 4.85 6.70
CA GLY A 70 -5.16 5.32 8.02
C GLY A 70 -5.19 4.28 9.15
N GLN A 71 -5.73 3.08 8.91
CA GLN A 71 -5.80 1.98 9.87
C GLN A 71 -4.89 0.80 9.46
N ASN A 72 -3.74 1.09 8.85
CA ASN A 72 -2.83 0.10 8.26
C ASN A 72 -3.49 -0.83 7.23
N GLY A 73 -4.55 -0.37 6.56
CA GLY A 73 -5.20 -1.08 5.46
C GLY A 73 -5.34 -0.20 4.22
N PHE A 74 -5.90 -0.81 3.17
CA PHE A 74 -6.21 -0.13 1.91
C PHE A 74 -7.72 -0.07 1.69
N ALA A 75 -8.21 1.11 1.33
CA ALA A 75 -9.60 1.34 0.97
C ALA A 75 -9.71 1.77 -0.48
N HIS A 76 -10.89 1.50 -1.04
CA HIS A 76 -11.26 1.97 -2.35
C HIS A 76 -11.33 3.51 -2.39
N LEU A 77 -10.70 4.11 -3.39
CA LEU A 77 -10.76 5.54 -3.67
C LEU A 77 -11.45 5.77 -5.02
N SER A 78 -12.32 6.76 -5.08
CA SER A 78 -12.82 7.29 -6.36
C SER A 78 -11.70 7.98 -7.14
N ASP A 79 -11.84 8.14 -8.45
CA ASP A 79 -10.86 8.87 -9.27
C ASP A 79 -10.61 10.30 -8.77
N SER A 80 -11.64 10.98 -8.26
CA SER A 80 -11.50 12.31 -7.66
C SER A 80 -10.63 12.29 -6.39
N GLN A 81 -10.80 11.26 -5.55
CA GLN A 81 -9.99 11.08 -4.35
C GLN A 81 -8.56 10.67 -4.69
N ALA A 82 -8.36 9.79 -5.69
CA ALA A 82 -7.05 9.41 -6.21
C ALA A 82 -6.29 10.64 -6.77
N LYS A 83 -6.93 11.44 -7.64
CA LYS A 83 -6.40 12.73 -8.11
C LYS A 83 -6.06 13.66 -6.94
N SER A 84 -6.88 13.62 -5.88
CA SER A 84 -6.65 14.44 -4.70
C SER A 84 -5.44 14.02 -3.90
N LEU A 85 -5.26 12.72 -3.67
CA LEU A 85 -4.10 12.17 -3.01
C LEU A 85 -2.83 12.49 -3.80
N VAL A 86 -2.82 12.25 -5.12
CA VAL A 86 -1.67 12.55 -5.97
C VAL A 86 -1.27 14.03 -5.90
N ALA A 87 -2.23 14.95 -5.77
CA ALA A 87 -1.92 16.36 -5.65
C ALA A 87 -1.31 16.78 -4.31
N GLU A 88 -1.63 16.09 -3.22
CA GLU A 88 -0.95 16.30 -1.92
C GLU A 88 0.55 15.98 -2.02
N TYR A 89 0.96 15.14 -2.96
CA TYR A 89 2.36 14.82 -3.25
C TYR A 89 3.02 15.81 -4.24
N GLY A 90 2.37 16.92 -4.56
CA GLY A 90 2.95 18.03 -5.32
C GLY A 90 2.56 18.10 -6.80
N PHE A 91 1.64 17.24 -7.27
CA PHE A 91 1.15 17.28 -8.65
C PHE A 91 -0.03 18.25 -8.80
N ASN A 92 0.06 19.21 -9.73
CA ASN A 92 -0.98 20.21 -9.92
C ASN A 92 -2.25 19.61 -10.58
N LYS A 93 -3.43 19.92 -10.03
CA LYS A 93 -4.75 19.49 -10.56
C LYS A 93 -5.37 20.43 -11.59
N SER A 94 -4.95 21.70 -11.61
CA SER A 94 -5.69 22.76 -12.31
C SER A 94 -4.96 23.26 -13.55
N VAL A 95 -3.63 23.25 -13.51
CA VAL A 95 -2.83 23.69 -14.66
C VAL A 95 -2.79 22.56 -15.67
N LYS A 96 -3.47 22.76 -16.79
CA LYS A 96 -3.37 21.92 -17.98
C LYS A 96 -2.11 22.30 -18.73
N ASP A 97 -1.36 21.29 -19.15
CA ASP A 97 -0.24 21.51 -20.06
C ASP A 97 -0.78 21.88 -21.45
N GLY A 98 0.08 22.37 -22.34
CA GLY A 98 -0.27 22.70 -23.73
C GLY A 98 -0.82 21.53 -24.58
N GLN A 99 -0.94 20.33 -24.02
CA GLN A 99 -1.55 19.15 -24.62
C GLN A 99 -2.81 18.67 -23.86
N GLY A 100 -3.40 19.50 -23.01
CA GLY A 100 -4.71 19.27 -22.40
C GLY A 100 -4.73 18.44 -21.11
N ASN A 101 -3.68 17.67 -20.80
CA ASN A 101 -3.58 16.90 -19.56
C ASN A 101 -2.96 17.72 -18.42
N THR A 102 -3.46 17.51 -17.21
CA THR A 102 -2.85 18.05 -15.98
C THR A 102 -1.69 17.18 -15.51
N ALA A 103 -0.80 17.74 -14.69
CA ALA A 103 0.29 16.97 -14.07
C ALA A 103 -0.24 15.81 -13.21
N ALA A 104 -1.36 16.01 -12.50
CA ALA A 104 -2.02 14.96 -11.72
C ALA A 104 -2.60 13.84 -12.60
N GLU A 105 -3.16 14.15 -13.78
CA GLU A 105 -3.67 13.13 -14.71
C GLU A 105 -2.56 12.30 -15.31
N ARG A 106 -1.43 12.92 -15.66
CA ARG A 106 -0.22 12.19 -16.10
C ARG A 106 0.29 11.25 -15.01
N ALA A 107 0.34 11.73 -13.78
CA ALA A 107 0.70 10.96 -12.60
C ALA A 107 -0.21 9.73 -12.39
N MET A 108 -1.53 9.88 -12.55
CA MET A 108 -2.43 8.73 -12.49
C MET A 108 -2.20 7.73 -13.61
N LEU A 109 -1.97 8.18 -14.86
CA LEU A 109 -1.69 7.28 -15.99
C LEU A 109 -0.40 6.48 -15.76
N TRP A 110 0.62 7.12 -15.21
CA TRP A 110 1.86 6.44 -14.86
C TRP A 110 1.64 5.44 -13.72
N LEU A 111 0.86 5.78 -12.68
CA LEU A 111 0.52 4.84 -11.60
C LEU A 111 -0.29 3.65 -12.13
N HIS A 112 -1.19 3.89 -13.07
CA HIS A 112 -1.94 2.82 -13.74
C HIS A 112 -1.00 1.84 -14.45
N GLN A 113 0.01 2.34 -15.17
CA GLN A 113 0.98 1.50 -15.90
C GLN A 113 1.97 0.77 -14.98
N ASN A 114 2.44 1.42 -13.90
CA ASN A 114 3.54 0.93 -13.08
C ASN A 114 3.10 0.27 -11.76
N ARG A 115 1.88 0.57 -11.28
CA ARG A 115 1.30 0.10 -10.02
C ARG A 115 -0.03 -0.64 -10.19
N ALA A 116 -0.23 -1.22 -11.37
CA ALA A 116 -1.28 -2.21 -11.56
C ALA A 116 -1.05 -3.41 -10.63
N VAL A 117 -2.14 -3.90 -10.04
CA VAL A 117 -2.19 -5.13 -9.25
C VAL A 117 -3.17 -6.09 -9.91
N ALA A 118 -2.84 -7.38 -9.88
CA ALA A 118 -3.67 -8.45 -10.42
C ALA A 118 -4.84 -8.81 -9.49
N TYR A 119 -4.73 -8.51 -8.20
CA TYR A 119 -5.79 -8.68 -7.22
C TYR A 119 -5.74 -7.59 -6.16
N ALA A 120 -6.91 -7.14 -5.71
CA ALA A 120 -7.04 -6.28 -4.55
C ALA A 120 -8.22 -6.73 -3.66
N GLY A 121 -7.92 -7.13 -2.43
CA GLY A 121 -8.92 -7.58 -1.47
C GLY A 121 -8.32 -8.24 -0.23
N PRO A 122 -9.15 -8.70 0.72
CA PRO A 122 -8.67 -9.52 1.82
C PRO A 122 -8.08 -10.84 1.30
N LEU A 123 -7.00 -11.28 1.92
CA LEU A 123 -6.36 -12.56 1.62
C LEU A 123 -5.96 -13.26 2.91
N ALA A 124 -6.46 -14.48 3.11
CA ALA A 124 -6.15 -15.26 4.29
C ALA A 124 -4.65 -15.58 4.35
N GLY A 125 -4.03 -15.42 5.53
CA GLY A 125 -2.61 -15.70 5.72
C GLY A 125 -1.65 -14.57 5.35
N TYR A 126 -2.17 -13.40 4.93
CA TYR A 126 -1.35 -12.26 4.54
C TYR A 126 -1.73 -11.00 5.33
N PRO A 127 -0.76 -10.23 5.83
CA PRO A 127 -1.03 -8.90 6.36
C PRO A 127 -1.37 -7.92 5.22
N ALA A 128 -2.08 -6.84 5.55
CA ALA A 128 -2.33 -5.75 4.61
C ALA A 128 -1.01 -5.22 4.01
N GLY A 129 -1.00 -5.01 2.70
CA GLY A 129 0.22 -4.66 1.97
C GLY A 129 0.21 -5.16 0.54
N CYS A 130 1.25 -4.77 -0.20
CA CYS A 130 1.51 -5.26 -1.54
C CYS A 130 2.45 -6.48 -1.45
N HIS A 131 2.03 -7.59 -2.06
CA HIS A 131 2.78 -8.85 -2.08
C HIS A 131 2.98 -9.30 -3.53
N GLU A 132 4.06 -10.01 -3.80
CA GLU A 132 4.25 -10.72 -5.07
C GLU A 132 3.99 -12.21 -4.84
N LEU A 133 2.99 -12.75 -5.53
CA LEU A 133 2.57 -14.15 -5.46
C LEU A 133 2.60 -14.73 -6.87
N GLU A 134 3.47 -15.73 -7.07
CA GLU A 134 3.58 -16.44 -8.36
C GLU A 134 3.81 -15.50 -9.56
N GLY A 135 4.54 -14.40 -9.35
CA GLY A 135 4.81 -13.37 -10.37
C GLY A 135 3.67 -12.36 -10.59
N ALA A 136 2.55 -12.50 -9.88
CA ALA A 136 1.46 -11.53 -9.86
C ALA A 136 1.55 -10.61 -8.64
N ARG A 137 1.24 -9.33 -8.83
CA ARG A 137 1.20 -8.35 -7.74
C ARG A 137 -0.19 -8.34 -7.09
N VAL A 138 -0.24 -8.58 -5.79
CA VAL A 138 -1.47 -8.77 -5.01
C VAL A 138 -1.51 -7.73 -3.89
N LEU A 139 -2.55 -6.92 -3.88
CA LEU A 139 -2.80 -5.95 -2.81
C LEU A 139 -3.77 -6.53 -1.78
N VAL A 140 -3.24 -6.79 -0.59
CA VAL A 140 -4.05 -7.23 0.55
C VAL A 140 -4.60 -6.01 1.27
N THR A 141 -5.92 -5.88 1.32
CA THR A 141 -6.58 -4.65 1.79
C THR A 141 -6.68 -4.56 3.31
N GLU A 142 -6.78 -5.69 3.99
CA GLU A 142 -6.93 -5.75 5.44
C GLU A 142 -6.13 -6.91 6.03
N SER A 143 -5.56 -6.69 7.20
CA SER A 143 -4.88 -7.73 7.96
C SER A 143 -5.91 -8.59 8.71
N PRO A 144 -5.72 -9.92 8.77
CA PRO A 144 -6.47 -10.80 9.65
C PRO A 144 -6.52 -10.27 11.08
N ARG A 145 -7.70 -10.36 11.71
CA ARG A 145 -7.85 -10.09 13.15
C ARG A 145 -7.29 -11.28 13.92
N LEU A 146 -6.13 -11.09 14.54
CA LEU A 146 -5.48 -12.12 15.34
C LEU A 146 -6.21 -12.31 16.67
N ILE A 147 -6.52 -13.56 17.00
CA ILE A 147 -7.06 -13.95 18.31
C ILE A 147 -5.89 -14.21 19.24
N THR A 148 -5.72 -13.39 20.27
CA THR A 148 -4.65 -13.60 21.27
C THR A 148 -4.87 -14.94 21.97
N PRO A 149 -3.89 -15.88 21.91
CA PRO A 149 -4.02 -17.15 22.59
C PRO A 149 -4.10 -16.92 24.10
N ALA A 150 -5.10 -17.51 24.74
CA ALA A 150 -5.28 -17.48 26.18
C ALA A 150 -5.00 -18.88 26.77
N PRO A 151 -4.26 -18.97 27.89
CA PRO A 151 -4.06 -20.25 28.56
C PRO A 151 -5.39 -20.76 29.12
N GLY A 152 -5.68 -22.05 28.91
CA GLY A 152 -6.88 -22.68 29.44
C GLY A 152 -7.04 -24.13 28.98
N PRO A 153 -7.84 -24.94 29.70
CA PRO A 153 -8.12 -26.30 29.30
C PRO A 153 -9.02 -26.31 28.05
N CYS A 154 -8.67 -27.13 27.06
CA CYS A 154 -9.45 -27.36 25.84
C CYS A 154 -9.96 -28.82 25.75
N PRO A 155 -10.68 -29.33 26.76
CA PRO A 155 -10.94 -30.77 26.94
C PRO A 155 -11.71 -31.38 25.76
N THR A 156 -12.63 -30.64 25.15
CA THR A 156 -13.38 -31.11 23.98
C THR A 156 -12.49 -31.32 22.76
N ILE A 157 -11.63 -30.35 22.44
CA ILE A 157 -10.71 -30.43 21.30
C ILE A 157 -9.67 -31.51 21.55
N ARG A 158 -9.13 -31.54 22.78
CA ARG A 158 -8.14 -32.54 23.19
C ARG A 158 -8.69 -33.95 23.07
N ARG A 159 -9.87 -34.21 23.64
CA ARG A 159 -10.54 -35.51 23.54
C ARG A 159 -10.82 -35.92 22.10
N LEU A 160 -11.24 -34.97 21.24
CA LEU A 160 -11.47 -35.25 19.82
C LEU A 160 -10.19 -35.74 19.14
N VAL A 161 -9.08 -35.01 19.32
CA VAL A 161 -7.78 -35.34 18.72
C VAL A 161 -7.25 -36.68 19.25
N GLU A 162 -7.27 -36.87 20.57
CA GLU A 162 -6.79 -38.09 21.21
C GLU A 162 -7.64 -39.30 20.79
N THR A 163 -8.96 -39.16 20.69
CA THR A 163 -9.84 -40.26 20.21
C THR A 163 -9.56 -40.66 18.76
N MET A 164 -9.11 -39.73 17.92
CA MET A 164 -8.86 -39.98 16.50
C MET A 164 -7.43 -40.45 16.19
N LEU A 165 -6.44 -39.99 16.96
CA LEU A 165 -5.03 -40.07 16.59
C LEU A 165 -4.14 -40.70 17.66
N GLN A 166 -4.65 -40.96 18.86
CA GLN A 166 -3.87 -41.61 19.91
C GLN A 166 -4.08 -43.12 19.86
N GLU A 167 -3.04 -43.85 19.50
CA GLU A 167 -3.00 -45.30 19.57
C GLU A 167 -1.79 -45.76 20.37
N GLU A 168 -1.92 -46.90 21.04
CA GLU A 168 -0.88 -47.45 21.93
C GLU A 168 0.40 -47.86 21.16
N SER A 169 0.24 -48.26 19.89
CA SER A 169 1.35 -48.67 19.03
C SER A 169 2.01 -47.49 18.27
N HIS A 170 1.27 -46.40 18.06
CA HIS A 170 1.76 -45.22 17.35
C HIS A 170 0.98 -43.96 17.75
N ASP A 171 1.61 -43.10 18.55
CA ASP A 171 1.00 -41.85 19.02
C ASP A 171 1.07 -40.76 17.94
N GLN A 172 0.09 -40.74 17.02
CA GLN A 172 -0.03 -39.70 16.00
C GLN A 172 -0.51 -38.37 16.60
N ALA A 173 -1.17 -38.39 17.77
CA ALA A 173 -1.63 -37.18 18.44
C ALA A 173 -0.45 -36.28 18.83
N ALA A 174 0.65 -36.86 19.33
CA ALA A 174 1.88 -36.11 19.61
C ALA A 174 2.44 -35.38 18.37
N HIS A 175 2.51 -36.07 17.22
CA HIS A 175 2.95 -35.47 15.96
C HIS A 175 2.02 -34.35 15.48
N PHE A 176 0.71 -34.57 15.59
CA PHE A 176 -0.29 -33.57 15.26
C PHE A 176 -0.14 -32.31 16.12
N TYR A 177 0.03 -32.45 17.44
CA TYR A 177 0.22 -31.31 18.33
C TYR A 177 1.50 -30.52 17.99
N LEU A 178 2.59 -31.22 17.67
CA LEU A 178 3.83 -30.59 17.26
C LEU A 178 3.63 -29.76 15.98
N TRP A 179 3.05 -30.34 14.92
CA TRP A 179 2.78 -29.64 13.68
C TRP A 179 1.82 -28.46 13.85
N ALA A 180 0.79 -28.63 14.67
CA ALA A 180 -0.15 -27.56 14.98
C ALA A 180 0.54 -26.40 15.70
N SER A 181 1.42 -26.69 16.68
CA SER A 181 2.19 -25.66 17.39
C SER A 181 3.14 -24.91 16.46
N GLU A 182 3.87 -25.60 15.58
CA GLU A 182 4.81 -24.98 14.64
C GLU A 182 4.10 -24.16 13.56
N SER A 183 2.98 -24.69 13.04
CA SER A 183 2.14 -23.99 12.07
C SER A 183 1.58 -22.70 12.67
N PHE A 184 1.08 -22.78 13.92
CA PHE A 184 0.61 -21.61 14.64
C PHE A 184 1.73 -20.60 14.91
N ALA A 185 2.89 -21.03 15.40
CA ALA A 185 4.02 -20.15 15.69
C ALA A 185 4.51 -19.45 14.41
N SER A 186 4.61 -20.18 13.29
CA SER A 186 5.02 -19.64 11.99
C SER A 186 4.02 -18.62 11.46
N PHE A 187 2.72 -18.95 11.52
CA PHE A 187 1.64 -18.03 11.15
C PHE A 187 1.68 -16.77 12.02
N TRP A 188 1.73 -16.93 13.35
CA TRP A 188 1.72 -15.81 14.29
C TRP A 188 2.92 -14.88 14.10
N ARG A 189 4.11 -15.45 13.90
CA ARG A 189 5.33 -14.70 13.60
C ARG A 189 5.17 -13.88 12.32
N ARG A 190 4.68 -14.47 11.24
CA ARG A 190 4.44 -13.78 9.97
C ARG A 190 3.43 -12.64 10.11
N MET A 191 2.38 -12.86 10.92
CA MET A 191 1.30 -11.91 11.08
C MET A 191 1.63 -10.74 12.03
N THR A 192 2.60 -10.93 12.93
CA THR A 192 3.03 -9.91 13.91
C THR A 192 4.30 -9.18 13.52
N GLN A 193 5.12 -9.77 12.64
CA GLN A 193 6.25 -9.06 12.03
C GLN A 193 5.73 -8.04 11.02
N ALA A 194 6.34 -6.85 11.01
CA ALA A 194 6.06 -5.88 9.97
C ALA A 194 6.32 -6.52 8.60
N PRO A 195 5.42 -6.37 7.61
CA PRO A 195 5.69 -6.86 6.28
C PRO A 195 7.03 -6.26 5.83
N PRO A 196 7.93 -7.04 5.20
CA PRO A 196 9.09 -6.45 4.56
C PRO A 196 8.55 -5.38 3.61
N VAL A 197 9.03 -4.15 3.77
CA VAL A 197 8.63 -3.01 2.93
C VAL A 197 9.06 -3.33 1.51
N ALA A 198 8.22 -4.03 0.77
CA ALA A 198 8.40 -4.29 -0.65
C ALA A 198 7.91 -3.05 -1.40
N VAL A 199 8.67 -1.96 -1.25
CA VAL A 199 8.83 -1.03 -2.37
C VAL A 199 10.20 -1.37 -2.94
N PRO A 200 10.33 -2.37 -3.84
CA PRO A 200 11.51 -2.37 -4.69
C PRO A 200 11.55 -0.98 -5.35
N PRO A 201 12.69 -0.27 -5.34
CA PRO A 201 12.86 0.87 -6.23
C PRO A 201 12.52 0.37 -7.63
N LEU A 202 11.82 1.20 -8.40
CA LEU A 202 11.63 0.97 -9.84
C LEU A 202 13.03 0.94 -10.49
N SER A 203 13.67 -0.22 -10.45
CA SER A 203 14.93 -0.50 -11.12
C SER A 203 14.60 -0.81 -12.57
N GLY A 204 14.13 0.22 -13.27
CA GLY A 204 13.95 0.28 -14.71
C GLY A 204 14.97 1.21 -15.38
N ALA A 205 16.01 1.66 -14.66
CA ALA A 205 17.15 2.32 -15.26
C ALA A 205 18.08 1.25 -15.83
N GLY A 206 17.92 0.93 -17.11
CA GLY A 206 18.81 0.07 -17.87
C GLY A 206 20.27 0.53 -17.73
N HIS A 207 21.02 -0.12 -16.85
CA HIS A 207 22.46 -0.20 -16.98
C HIS A 207 22.75 -1.12 -18.17
N LEU A 208 22.96 -0.50 -19.33
CA LEU A 208 23.76 -1.08 -20.38
C LEU A 208 25.09 -1.50 -19.74
N ARG A 209 25.27 -2.80 -19.52
CA ARG A 209 26.59 -3.35 -19.26
C ARG A 209 27.41 -3.10 -20.54
N PRO A 210 28.55 -2.40 -20.49
CA PRO A 210 29.46 -2.42 -21.62
C PRO A 210 29.92 -3.87 -21.79
N ALA A 211 29.79 -4.35 -23.03
CA ALA A 211 30.27 -5.65 -23.45
C ALA A 211 31.72 -5.85 -22.99
N MET A 212 31.99 -6.97 -22.32
CA MET A 212 33.34 -7.48 -22.11
C MET A 212 33.98 -7.67 -23.49
N LEU A 213 34.81 -6.72 -23.89
CA LEU A 213 35.79 -6.92 -24.93
C LEU A 213 36.84 -7.89 -24.33
N ARG A 214 36.77 -9.17 -24.74
CA ARG A 214 37.90 -10.08 -24.63
C ARG A 214 39.08 -9.42 -25.34
N GLN A 215 40.11 -9.06 -24.60
CA GLN A 215 41.45 -9.00 -25.18
C GLN A 215 42.03 -10.40 -25.04
N ASP A 216 42.04 -11.10 -26.16
CA ASP A 216 42.83 -12.30 -26.35
C ASP A 216 44.31 -11.92 -26.21
N GLY A 217 45.02 -12.65 -25.36
CA GLY A 217 46.46 -12.57 -25.24
C GLY A 217 47.13 -13.24 -26.44
N THR A 218 48.07 -12.53 -27.05
CA THR A 218 49.05 -13.08 -27.99
C THR A 218 50.36 -12.33 -27.82
N GLY A 219 51.44 -13.10 -27.61
CA GLY A 219 52.82 -12.68 -27.87
C GLY A 219 53.60 -12.26 -26.65
#